data_AF-A0A0G1WLG3-F1
#
_entry.id   AF-A0A0G1WLG3-F1
#
_cell.length_a   1.000
_cell.length_b   1.000
_cell.length_c   1.000
_cell.angle_alpha   90.00
_cell.angle_beta   90.00
_cell.angle_gamma   90.00
#
_symmetry.space_group_name_H-M   'P 1'
#
loop_
_entity.id
_entity.type
_entity.pdbx_description
1 polymer ?
#
loop_
_entity_poly.entity_id
_entity_poly.type
_entity_poly.pdbx_seq_one_letter_code
_entity_poly.pdbx_strand_id
1 'polypeptide(L)'
;MIFRKNIGIDLGTDTTQIYLDQIGIVVNEPSIVAFNNLTNRVIAHGNEAKKMLSRTPSHITALRPIMNGVIADFDIAKEMIDRLLKNQRLPWSFMT
;
A
#
# COMPACT_ATOMS: atom_id res chain seq x y z
N MET A 1 17.14 -23.71 4.65
CA MET A 1 16.69 -23.43 3.28
C MET A 1 15.95 -22.10 3.31
N ILE A 2 16.39 -21.08 2.57
CA ILE A 2 15.64 -19.82 2.49
C ILE A 2 14.52 -20.06 1.47
N PHE A 3 13.27 -20.13 1.94
CA PHE A 3 12.12 -20.17 1.04
C PHE A 3 12.04 -18.82 0.32
N ARG A 4 12.40 -18.81 -0.97
CA ARG A 4 12.16 -17.64 -1.84
C ARG A 4 10.67 -17.60 -2.16
N LYS A 5 10.01 -16.51 -1.75
CA LYS A 5 8.62 -16.23 -2.11
C LYS A 5 8.63 -15.39 -3.39
N ASN A 6 8.02 -15.92 -4.45
CA ASN A 6 7.81 -15.18 -5.69
C ASN A 6 6.60 -14.27 -5.51
N ILE A 7 6.77 -12.98 -5.76
CA ILE A 7 5.72 -11.96 -5.58
C ILE A 7 5.56 -11.20 -6.90
N GLY A 8 4.31 -11.01 -7.31
CA GLY A 8 3.93 -10.04 -8.35
C GLY A 8 3.27 -8.83 -7.69
N ILE A 9 3.62 -7.62 -8.11
CA ILE A 9 2.98 -6.40 -7.63
C ILE A 9 2.46 -5.62 -8.83
N ASP A 10 1.16 -5.39 -8.85
CA ASP A 10 0.51 -4.46 -9.78
C ASP A 10 0.33 -3.11 -9.07
N LEU A 11 1.09 -2.10 -9.51
CA LEU A 11 1.06 -0.74 -8.99
C LEU A 11 0.21 0.15 -9.90
N GLY A 12 -1.11 0.03 -9.79
CA GLY A 12 -2.05 0.86 -10.53
C GLY A 12 -2.23 2.24 -9.88
N THR A 13 -2.66 3.22 -10.68
CA THR A 13 -3.08 4.55 -10.20
C THR A 13 -4.21 4.46 -9.17
N ASP A 14 -5.14 3.51 -9.36
CA ASP A 14 -6.32 3.33 -8.50
C ASP A 14 -6.16 2.27 -7.42
N THR A 15 -5.54 1.16 -7.76
CA THR A 15 -5.44 -0.01 -6.89
C THR A 15 -4.04 -0.60 -6.95
N THR A 16 -3.56 -1.08 -5.81
CA THR A 16 -2.36 -1.89 -5.70
C THR A 16 -2.77 -3.32 -5.39
N GLN A 17 -2.31 -4.26 -6.21
CA GLN A 17 -2.51 -5.69 -5.97
C GLN A 17 -1.18 -6.40 -5.75
N ILE A 18 -1.18 -7.37 -4.84
CA ILE A 18 -0.03 -8.23 -4.59
C ILE A 18 -0.46 -9.67 -4.79
N TYR A 19 0.22 -10.35 -5.71
CA TYR A 19 0.11 -11.77 -5.97
C TYR A 19 1.25 -12.51 -5.28
N LEU A 20 0.92 -13.61 -4.60
CA LEU A 20 1.89 -14.54 -4.05
C LEU A 20 1.72 -15.89 -4.76
N ASP A 21 2.83 -16.40 -5.28
CA ASP A 21 2.88 -17.69 -5.98
C ASP A 21 2.22 -18.79 -5.14
N GLN A 22 1.44 -19.64 -5.81
CA GLN A 22 0.61 -20.72 -5.24
C GLN A 22 -0.54 -20.27 -4.32
N ILE A 23 -0.64 -18.99 -3.96
CA ILE A 23 -1.73 -18.46 -3.10
C ILE A 23 -2.74 -17.65 -3.91
N GLY A 24 -2.26 -16.85 -4.87
CA GLY A 24 -3.12 -15.91 -5.60
C GLY A 24 -2.96 -14.47 -5.11
N ILE A 25 -4.00 -13.66 -5.33
CA ILE A 25 -4.02 -12.25 -4.89
C ILE A 25 -4.22 -12.21 -3.38
N VAL A 26 -3.20 -11.74 -2.67
CA VAL A 26 -3.21 -11.59 -1.21
C VAL A 26 -3.52 -10.16 -0.78
N VAL A 27 -3.20 -9.16 -1.61
CA VAL A 27 -3.54 -7.74 -1.38
C VAL A 27 -4.36 -7.21 -2.54
N ASN A 28 -5.42 -6.49 -2.23
CA ASN A 28 -6.16 -5.66 -3.18
C ASN A 28 -6.66 -4.40 -2.43
N GLU A 29 -5.86 -3.34 -2.48
CA GLU A 29 -6.06 -2.12 -1.71
C GLU A 29 -6.05 -0.90 -2.64
N PRO A 30 -6.81 0.17 -2.35
CA PRO A 30 -6.67 1.44 -3.06
C PRO A 30 -5.22 1.96 -3.05
N SER A 31 -4.72 2.49 -4.16
CA SER A 31 -3.39 3.12 -4.27
C SER A 31 -3.41 4.54 -3.70
N ILE A 32 -3.79 4.67 -2.44
CA ILE A 32 -3.96 5.95 -1.75
C ILE A 32 -3.36 5.90 -0.36
N VAL A 33 -2.82 7.05 0.04
CA VAL A 33 -2.13 7.23 1.32
C VAL A 33 -2.68 8.49 1.98
N ALA A 34 -2.94 8.44 3.28
CA ALA A 34 -3.27 9.63 4.06
C ALA A 34 -1.99 10.15 4.71
N PHE A 35 -1.66 11.41 4.43
CA PHE A 35 -0.44 12.07 4.86
C PHE A 35 -0.77 13.24 5.77
N ASN A 36 -0.09 13.32 6.91
CA ASN A 36 -0.19 14.43 7.84
C ASN A 36 0.91 15.46 7.53
N ASN A 37 0.53 16.60 6.97
CA ASN A 37 1.44 17.67 6.54
C ASN A 37 2.13 18.40 7.69
N LEU A 38 1.63 18.30 8.93
CA LEU A 38 2.30 18.91 10.09
C LEU A 38 3.45 18.06 10.60
N THR A 39 3.30 16.74 10.50
CA THR A 39 4.30 15.79 11.01
C THR A 39 5.17 15.18 9.92
N ASN A 40 4.82 15.43 8.65
CA ASN A 40 5.39 14.78 7.48
C ASN A 40 5.40 13.25 7.58
N ARG A 41 4.25 12.69 7.98
CA ARG A 41 4.10 11.25 8.18
C ARG A 41 2.87 10.73 7.48
N VAL A 42 3.01 9.54 6.91
CA VAL A 42 1.87 8.73 6.52
C VAL A 42 1.18 8.20 7.78
N ILE A 43 -0.14 8.30 7.81
CA ILE A 43 -0.97 7.88 8.95
C ILE A 43 -1.93 6.74 8.59
N ALA A 44 -2.22 6.54 7.30
CA ALA A 44 -3.02 5.42 6.82
C ALA A 44 -2.70 5.12 5.35
N HIS A 45 -3.04 3.90 4.91
CA HIS A 45 -2.88 3.44 3.53
C HIS A 45 -4.16 2.74 3.08
N GLY A 46 -4.34 2.57 1.77
CA GLY A 46 -5.39 1.73 1.23
C GLY A 46 -6.79 2.17 1.64
N ASN A 47 -7.60 1.22 2.09
CA ASN A 47 -8.97 1.42 2.50
C ASN A 47 -9.11 2.41 3.67
N GLU A 48 -8.17 2.38 4.63
CA GLU A 48 -8.19 3.33 5.75
C GLU A 48 -7.90 4.75 5.28
N ALA A 49 -6.92 4.94 4.40
CA ALA A 49 -6.67 6.24 3.77
C ALA A 49 -7.85 6.70 2.90
N LYS A 50 -8.49 5.78 2.17
CA LYS A 50 -9.67 6.10 1.35
C LYS A 50 -10.85 6.56 2.20
N LYS A 51 -11.08 5.97 3.37
CA LYS A 51 -12.14 6.39 4.31
C LYS A 51 -11.92 7.81 4.86
N MET A 52 -10.68 8.29 4.86
CA MET A 52 -10.31 9.64 5.32
C MET A 52 -10.61 10.74 4.29
N LEU A 53 -10.90 10.39 3.03
CA LEU A 53 -11.29 11.34 1.99
C LEU A 53 -12.50 12.15 2.44
N SER A 54 -12.37 13.48 2.39
CA SER A 54 -13.42 14.45 2.75
C SER A 54 -13.95 14.33 4.19
N ARG A 55 -13.22 13.62 5.07
CA ARG A 55 -13.61 13.37 6.47
C ARG A 55 -12.48 13.69 7.46
N THR A 56 -11.48 14.42 7.02
CA THR A 56 -10.28 14.74 7.81
C THR A 56 -10.00 16.24 7.86
N PRO A 57 -9.30 16.73 8.91
CA PRO A 57 -8.88 18.12 8.99
C PRO A 57 -7.97 18.54 7.83
N SER A 58 -7.86 19.84 7.58
CA SER A 58 -7.09 20.42 6.46
C SER A 58 -5.61 20.04 6.42
N HIS A 59 -5.02 19.63 7.55
CA HIS A 59 -3.64 19.19 7.61
C HIS A 59 -3.43 17.73 7.21
N ILE A 60 -4.49 16.97 6.93
CA ILE A 60 -4.41 15.61 6.39
C ILE A 60 -4.78 15.65 4.92
N THR A 61 -3.88 15.15 4.07
CA THR A 61 -4.10 15.07 2.62
C THR A 61 -4.09 13.62 2.18
N ALA A 62 -5.04 13.26 1.32
CA ALA A 62 -5.01 11.98 0.64
C ALA A 62 -4.23 12.11 -0.67
N LEU A 63 -3.17 11.32 -0.82
CA LEU A 63 -2.24 11.37 -1.93
C LEU A 63 -2.23 10.01 -2.65
N ARG A 64 -2.00 10.05 -3.96
CA ARG A 64 -1.79 8.86 -4.79
C ARG A 64 -0.33 8.83 -5.23
N PRO A 65 0.47 7.87 -4.77
CA PRO A 65 1.89 7.81 -5.12
C PRO A 65 2.13 7.35 -6.56
N ILE A 66 1.12 6.74 -7.18
CA ILE A 66 1.13 6.32 -8.58
C ILE A 66 0.09 7.15 -9.35
N MET A 67 0.51 7.74 -10.47
CA MET A 67 -0.37 8.50 -11.36
C MET A 67 -0.05 8.18 -12.82
N ASN A 68 -1.08 7.86 -13.61
CA ASN A 68 -0.95 7.52 -15.03
C ASN A 68 0.11 6.44 -15.31
N GLY A 69 0.23 5.46 -14.41
CA GLY A 69 1.22 4.37 -14.51
C GLY A 69 2.65 4.77 -14.15
N VAL A 70 2.87 5.99 -13.64
CA VAL A 70 4.17 6.50 -13.22
C VAL A 70 4.20 6.67 -11.71
N ILE A 71 5.33 6.35 -11.09
CA ILE A 71 5.59 6.70 -9.69
C ILE A 71 5.74 8.23 -9.62
N ALA A 72 4.71 8.89 -9.09
CA ALA A 72 4.69 10.35 -8.93
C ALA A 72 5.47 10.78 -7.68
N ASP A 73 5.51 9.93 -6.66
CA ASP A 73 6.28 10.13 -5.44
C ASP A 73 6.91 8.80 -5.01
N PHE A 74 8.24 8.72 -5.08
CA PHE A 74 8.98 7.49 -4.79
C PHE A 74 8.93 7.11 -3.31
N ASP A 75 9.06 8.08 -2.41
CA ASP A 75 9.13 7.82 -0.97
C ASP A 75 7.78 7.34 -0.45
N ILE A 76 6.69 7.98 -0.89
CA ILE A 76 5.33 7.55 -0.55
C ILE A 76 4.98 6.20 -1.19
N ALA A 77 5.40 5.96 -2.45
CA ALA A 77 5.20 4.67 -3.11
C ALA A 77 5.89 3.53 -2.34
N LYS A 78 7.17 3.74 -1.98
CA LYS A 78 7.96 2.78 -1.22
C LYS A 78 7.32 2.50 0.14
N GLU A 79 6.93 3.55 0.88
CA GLU A 79 6.30 3.37 2.19
C GLU A 79 4.97 2.61 2.08
N MET A 80 4.15 2.90 1.06
CA MET A 80 2.91 2.18 0.78
C MET A 80 3.17 0.70 0.51
N ILE A 81 4.12 0.36 -0.37
CA ILE A 81 4.48 -1.02 -0.69
C ILE A 81 5.01 -1.75 0.54
N ASP A 82 5.95 -1.15 1.26
CA ASP A 82 6.50 -1.70 2.51
C ASP A 82 5.40 -2.00 3.52
N ARG A 83 4.41 -1.11 3.64
CA ARG A 83 3.29 -1.32 4.54
C ARG A 83 2.39 -2.45 4.07
N LEU A 84 2.02 -2.49 2.80
CA LEU A 84 1.16 -3.56 2.24
C LEU A 84 1.80 -4.94 2.37
N LEU A 85 3.12 -5.05 2.20
CA LEU A 85 3.87 -6.29 2.40
C LEU A 85 3.96 -6.71 3.88
N LYS A 86 4.06 -5.75 4.81
CA LYS A 86 4.14 -6.03 6.27
C LYS A 86 2.78 -6.31 6.91
N ASN A 87 1.71 -5.67 6.42
CA ASN A 87 0.40 -5.64 7.10
C ASN A 87 -0.49 -6.83 6.76
N GLN A 88 -0.02 -7.74 5.91
CA GLN A 88 -0.72 -8.97 5.61
C GLN A 88 -0.38 -10.03 6.65
N ARG A 89 -1.42 -10.43 7.40
CA ARG A 89 -1.51 -11.75 8.03
C ARG A 89 -1.43 -12.81 6.94
N LEU A 90 -0.26 -13.04 6.37
CA LEU A 90 0.04 -14.34 5.79
C LEU A 90 0.12 -15.28 7.00
N PRO A 91 -0.76 -16.28 7.16
CA PRO A 91 -0.64 -17.23 8.25
C PRO A 91 0.80 -17.69 8.41
N TRP A 92 1.30 -17.68 9.66
CA TRP A 92 2.63 -18.18 9.98
C TRP A 92 2.85 -19.63 9.49
N SER A 93 1.77 -20.39 9.27
CA SER A 93 1.78 -21.71 8.63
C SER A 93 2.23 -21.70 7.15
N PHE A 94 2.33 -20.53 6.51
CA PHE A 94 2.89 -20.34 5.17
C PHE A 94 4.29 -19.71 5.20
N MET A 95 4.87 -19.53 6.39
CA MET A 95 6.22 -18.99 6.60
C MET A 95 7.23 -20.05 7.05
N THR A 96 6.77 -21.25 7.38
CA THR A 96 7.54 -22.49 7.60
C THR A 96 7.30 -23.47 6.48
#